data_AF-A0A8S4NCQ8-F1
#
_entry.id   AF-A0A8S4NCQ8-F1
#
_cell.length_a   1.000
_cell.length_b   1.000
_cell.length_c   1.000
_cell.angle_alpha   90.00
_cell.angle_beta   90.00
_cell.angle_gamma   90.00
#
_symmetry.space_group_name_H-M   'P 1'
#
loop_
_entity.id
_entity.type
_entity.pdbx_description
1 polymer ?
#
loop_
_entity_poly.entity_id
_entity_poly.type
_entity_poly.pdbx_seq_one_letter_code
_entity_poly.pdbx_strand_id
1 'polypeptide(L)'
;MALLGVFLLILLTHGMSCDREDITCPDGTPNPGRGPGRCNCYKEGDLRVINCRNRGFTDIPQMASSEEWDLLNMGINKITDVPTGIFDGLPNLKSIDFFYNTDLTTLQSNAFRGSNEIQNFVFTRCSISNIGDNAFSNLYNLTTLNLQSNNLTVITENAFNGLAALEHLRLDGNEIQTIHPNAFQGLINLTTLTIAGNQFTEVPERSLKMLTELRDLDLSNNRITTIPEEAFTGHAKLERLNLWKNQITRLPDGVFKNQEMLRILLLSENRLTKLPQTLFQQTRKLTQLEIVQNNLETIKNGTFERNFELKFIFLTDNNLSELSLFAFKNLTSLLQLALGQNEIENVSGFSFDTLHRLKKLTIASRKPIKIHENAFCGLDSLME
;
A
#
# COMPACT_ATOMS: atom_id res chain seq x y z
N MET A 1 -3.87 9.80 -3.24
CA MET A 1 -3.50 11.12 -2.66
C MET A 1 -3.81 11.24 -1.16
N ALA A 2 -4.37 10.24 -0.46
CA ALA A 2 -4.53 10.27 1.01
C ALA A 2 -3.37 9.61 1.80
N LEU A 3 -2.51 8.83 1.12
CA LEU A 3 -1.36 8.11 1.72
C LEU A 3 -0.13 8.96 2.04
N LEU A 4 -0.13 10.25 1.66
CA LEU A 4 0.99 11.16 1.91
C LEU A 4 0.81 11.98 3.19
N GLY A 5 -0.37 12.01 3.82
CA GLY A 5 -0.65 12.92 4.93
C GLY A 5 0.03 12.57 6.26
N VAL A 6 0.15 11.28 6.59
CA VAL A 6 0.69 10.83 7.89
C VAL A 6 2.19 10.56 7.82
N PHE A 7 2.69 10.08 6.68
CA PHE A 7 4.13 9.84 6.47
C PHE A 7 4.95 11.12 6.31
N LEU A 8 4.34 12.22 5.87
CA LEU A 8 5.04 13.49 5.67
C LEU A 8 5.51 14.15 6.96
N LEU A 9 4.86 13.87 8.11
CA LEU A 9 5.25 14.52 9.36
C LEU A 9 6.62 14.07 9.87
N ILE A 10 7.11 12.88 9.48
CA ILE A 10 8.40 12.36 9.96
C ILE A 10 9.53 12.58 8.93
N LEU A 11 9.22 12.72 7.63
CA LEU A 11 10.25 12.81 6.58
C LEU A 11 10.47 14.23 6.00
N LEU A 12 9.62 15.22 6.27
CA LEU A 12 9.78 16.58 5.72
C LEU A 12 10.35 17.65 6.67
N THR A 13 10.80 17.33 7.88
CA THR A 13 11.43 18.34 8.77
C THR A 13 12.87 18.74 8.38
N HIS A 14 13.27 18.54 7.12
CA HIS A 14 14.47 19.18 6.55
C HIS A 14 14.17 20.50 5.81
N GLY A 15 13.03 21.14 6.07
CA GLY A 15 12.71 22.44 5.51
C GLY A 15 11.76 23.27 6.38
N MET A 16 12.33 24.20 7.14
CA MET A 16 11.70 25.44 7.65
C MET A 16 10.66 25.31 8.78
N SER A 17 11.14 25.04 10.00
CA SER A 17 10.61 25.70 11.21
C SER A 17 11.76 26.41 11.91
N CYS A 18 11.66 27.72 12.06
CA CYS A 18 12.68 28.55 12.73
C CYS A 18 12.49 28.62 14.26
N ASP A 19 11.48 27.96 14.83
CA ASP A 19 11.15 28.02 16.25
C ASP A 19 11.38 26.67 16.93
N ARG A 20 12.63 26.21 16.87
CA ARG A 20 13.07 25.06 17.66
C ARG A 20 13.53 25.54 19.04
N GLU A 21 12.77 25.20 20.07
CA GLU A 21 13.14 25.51 21.46
C GLU A 21 13.83 24.29 22.07
N ASP A 22 15.13 24.36 22.31
CA ASP A 22 15.88 23.31 23.02
C ASP A 22 15.40 23.25 24.49
N ILE A 23 15.01 22.07 24.96
CA ILE A 23 14.51 21.82 26.33
C ILE A 23 15.29 20.68 27.01
N THR A 24 15.20 20.58 28.33
CA THR A 24 15.87 19.52 29.10
C THR A 24 15.26 18.14 28.81
N CYS A 25 16.11 17.13 28.63
CA CYS A 25 15.66 15.77 28.38
C CYS A 25 15.17 15.05 29.66
N PRO A 26 14.29 14.04 29.54
CA PRO A 26 13.78 13.25 30.68
C PRO A 26 14.84 12.47 31.46
N ASP A 27 15.96 12.15 30.81
CA ASP A 27 17.11 11.47 31.41
C ASP A 27 17.99 12.42 32.25
N GLY A 28 17.57 13.69 32.40
CA GLY A 28 18.32 14.72 33.12
C GLY A 28 19.54 15.24 32.36
N THR A 29 19.77 14.81 31.10
CA THR A 29 20.89 15.32 30.32
C THR A 29 20.65 16.78 29.90
N PRO A 30 21.64 17.68 30.12
CA PRO A 30 21.52 19.06 29.69
C PRO A 30 21.57 19.15 28.16
N ASN A 31 20.69 19.98 27.60
CA ASN A 31 20.68 20.26 26.17
C ASN A 31 21.69 21.41 25.82
N PRO A 32 22.37 21.38 24.65
CA PRO A 32 22.32 20.36 23.63
C PRO A 32 23.11 19.11 24.02
N GLY A 33 22.45 17.96 24.11
CA GLY A 33 23.13 16.68 24.20
C GLY A 33 23.79 16.42 22.84
N ARG A 34 25.06 16.82 22.68
CA ARG A 34 25.88 16.56 21.49
C ARG A 34 26.92 15.52 21.85
N GLY A 35 26.75 14.30 21.35
CA GLY A 35 27.69 13.21 21.55
C GLY A 35 27.01 11.83 21.62
N PRO A 36 27.82 10.76 21.59
CA PRO A 36 27.35 9.39 21.79
C PRO A 36 26.62 9.24 23.14
N GLY A 37 25.57 8.42 23.16
CA GLY A 37 24.81 8.09 24.38
C GLY A 37 24.02 9.24 25.00
N ARG A 38 23.81 10.35 24.29
CA ARG A 38 23.00 11.49 24.77
C ARG A 38 21.96 11.87 23.74
N CYS A 39 20.72 12.02 24.18
CA CYS A 39 19.64 12.52 23.32
C CYS A 39 19.67 14.06 23.26
N ASN A 40 18.98 14.64 22.28
CA ASN A 40 18.68 16.06 22.22
C ASN A 40 17.16 16.21 22.26
N CYS A 41 16.66 17.09 23.12
CA CYS A 41 15.23 17.28 23.31
C CYS A 41 14.80 18.70 22.99
N TYR A 42 13.70 18.87 22.27
CA TYR A 42 13.27 20.17 21.80
C TYR A 42 11.76 20.22 21.61
N LYS A 43 11.23 21.44 21.52
CA LYS A 43 9.90 21.69 21.00
C LYS A 43 9.95 22.12 19.55
N GLU A 44 8.97 21.67 18.78
CA GLU A 44 8.70 22.13 17.42
C GLU A 44 7.20 22.46 17.34
N GLY A 45 6.87 23.74 17.49
CA GLY A 45 5.50 24.15 17.82
C GLY A 45 5.06 23.59 19.17
N ASP A 46 3.91 22.91 19.21
CA ASP A 46 3.37 22.29 20.42
C ASP A 46 3.94 20.90 20.72
N LEU A 47 4.73 20.32 19.79
CA LEU A 47 5.25 18.96 19.92
C LEU A 47 6.53 18.93 20.74
N ARG A 48 6.59 18.05 21.75
CA ARG A 48 7.81 17.75 22.51
C ARG A 48 8.49 16.50 21.98
N VAL A 49 9.75 16.65 21.55
CA VAL A 49 10.50 15.61 20.84
C VAL A 49 11.74 15.21 21.62
N ILE A 50 11.91 13.91 21.86
CA ILE A 50 13.14 13.28 22.33
C ILE A 50 13.87 12.70 21.12
N ASN A 51 14.98 13.30 20.71
CA ASN A 51 15.74 12.86 19.54
C ASN A 51 17.06 12.20 19.95
N CYS A 52 17.06 10.87 19.93
CA CYS A 52 18.19 9.99 20.20
C CYS A 52 18.75 9.37 18.91
N ARG A 53 18.48 9.97 17.74
CA ARG A 53 18.91 9.43 16.45
C ARG A 53 20.44 9.46 16.31
N ASN A 54 21.03 8.38 15.80
CA ASN A 54 22.47 8.30 15.51
C ASN A 54 23.37 8.61 16.71
N ARG A 55 23.05 8.01 17.87
CA ARG A 55 23.79 8.23 19.13
C ARG A 55 24.56 7.01 19.61
N GLY A 56 24.50 5.90 18.88
CA GLY A 56 25.22 4.68 19.21
C GLY A 56 24.62 3.91 20.38
N PHE A 57 23.32 4.10 20.66
CA PHE A 57 22.62 3.32 21.68
C PHE A 57 22.55 1.85 21.29
N THR A 58 22.93 0.96 22.20
CA THR A 58 22.69 -0.50 22.12
C THR A 58 21.41 -0.91 22.82
N ASP A 59 20.96 -0.07 23.76
CA ASP A 59 19.79 -0.27 24.59
C ASP A 59 18.97 1.02 24.61
N ILE A 60 17.68 0.91 24.85
CA ILE A 60 16.81 2.08 25.03
C ILE A 60 17.11 2.67 26.42
N PRO A 61 17.49 3.96 26.53
CA PRO A 61 17.74 4.58 27.82
C PRO A 61 16.45 4.67 28.64
N GLN A 62 16.52 4.32 29.92
CA GLN A 62 15.40 4.52 30.84
C GLN A 62 15.13 6.02 30.99
N MET A 63 13.88 6.42 30.75
CA MET A 63 13.44 7.82 30.83
C MET A 63 12.21 7.92 31.73
N ALA A 64 12.13 9.01 32.50
CA ALA A 64 10.97 9.32 33.32
C ALA A 64 10.74 10.83 33.34
N SER A 65 9.50 11.26 33.10
CA SER A 65 9.15 12.67 33.06
C SER A 65 7.72 12.89 33.53
N SER A 66 7.50 13.94 34.34
CA SER A 66 6.15 14.45 34.65
C SER A 66 5.56 15.27 33.52
N GLU A 67 6.41 15.76 32.60
CA GLU A 67 5.99 16.45 31.40
C GLU A 67 5.52 15.47 30.33
N GLU A 68 4.59 15.92 29.47
CA GLU A 68 4.10 15.15 28.33
C GLU A 68 5.12 15.19 27.18
N TRP A 69 5.39 14.05 26.56
CA TRP A 69 6.29 13.95 25.39
C TRP A 69 5.52 13.32 24.25
N ASP A 70 5.65 13.86 23.04
CA ASP A 70 4.86 13.38 21.90
C ASP A 70 5.63 12.33 21.09
N LEU A 71 6.93 12.55 20.88
CA LEU A 71 7.75 11.76 19.96
C LEU A 71 9.08 11.34 20.57
N LEU A 72 9.42 10.06 20.39
CA LEU A 72 10.73 9.49 20.68
C LEU A 72 11.38 8.94 19.39
N ASN A 73 12.49 9.54 18.96
CA ASN A 73 13.27 9.07 17.82
C ASN A 73 14.51 8.30 18.27
N MET A 74 14.48 6.98 18.14
CA MET A 74 15.58 6.06 18.40
C MET A 74 16.27 5.57 17.12
N GLY A 75 16.05 6.22 15.97
CA GLY A 75 16.53 5.73 14.69
C GLY A 75 18.06 5.75 14.53
N ILE A 76 18.58 4.92 13.62
CA ILE A 76 20.01 4.79 13.32
C ILE A 76 20.81 4.52 14.61
N ASN A 77 20.43 3.48 15.35
CA ASN A 77 21.18 3.02 16.52
C ASN A 77 21.47 1.52 16.36
N LYS A 78 21.94 0.88 17.43
CA LYS A 78 22.30 -0.55 17.49
C LYS A 78 21.43 -1.28 18.52
N ILE A 79 20.16 -0.86 18.63
CA ILE A 79 19.24 -1.41 19.62
C ILE A 79 18.99 -2.88 19.30
N THR A 80 19.13 -3.74 20.30
CA THR A 80 18.96 -5.19 20.15
C THR A 80 17.59 -5.70 20.56
N ASP A 81 16.93 -5.00 21.47
CA ASP A 81 15.66 -5.41 22.06
C ASP A 81 14.85 -4.22 22.59
N VAL A 82 13.55 -4.48 22.82
CA VAL A 82 12.63 -3.55 23.47
C VAL A 82 12.11 -4.23 24.73
N PRO A 83 12.68 -3.92 25.92
CA PRO A 83 12.22 -4.49 27.18
C PRO A 83 10.78 -4.06 27.50
N THR A 84 9.99 -4.97 28.08
CA THR A 84 8.65 -4.65 28.58
C THR A 84 8.70 -3.54 29.63
N GLY A 85 7.85 -2.52 29.49
CA GLY A 85 7.72 -1.42 30.45
C GLY A 85 8.77 -0.31 30.31
N ILE A 86 9.67 -0.39 29.32
CA ILE A 86 10.71 0.64 29.11
C ILE A 86 10.14 2.06 28.86
N PHE A 87 8.88 2.16 28.45
CA PHE A 87 8.18 3.42 28.19
C PHE A 87 7.25 3.87 29.32
N ASP A 88 7.16 3.15 30.44
CA ASP A 88 6.22 3.47 31.53
C ASP A 88 6.46 4.86 32.13
N GLY A 89 7.69 5.37 32.06
CA GLY A 89 8.05 6.72 32.50
C GLY A 89 7.69 7.84 31.52
N LEU A 90 7.12 7.52 30.36
CA LEU A 90 6.69 8.46 29.32
C LEU A 90 5.20 8.21 28.96
N PRO A 91 4.26 8.46 29.88
CA PRO A 91 2.88 7.97 29.79
C PRO A 91 2.07 8.54 28.60
N ASN A 92 2.43 9.73 28.10
CA ASN A 92 1.70 10.42 27.03
C ASN A 92 2.37 10.30 25.64
N LEU A 93 3.33 9.38 25.51
CA LEU A 93 4.07 9.20 24.26
C LEU A 93 3.14 8.73 23.15
N LYS A 94 3.13 9.46 22.03
CA LYS A 94 2.24 9.20 20.88
C LYS A 94 2.95 8.49 19.74
N SER A 95 4.25 8.69 19.58
CA SER A 95 5.02 8.18 18.44
C SER A 95 6.42 7.71 18.85
N ILE A 96 6.80 6.52 18.40
CA ILE A 96 8.16 6.01 18.54
C ILE A 96 8.71 5.56 17.18
N ASP A 97 9.90 6.04 16.86
CA ASP A 97 10.63 5.70 15.63
C ASP A 97 11.93 4.93 15.93
N PHE A 98 11.99 3.68 15.50
CA PHE A 98 13.14 2.78 15.56
C PHE A 98 13.87 2.63 14.22
N PHE A 99 13.58 3.44 13.21
CA PHE A 99 14.14 3.34 11.86
C PHE A 99 15.62 2.95 11.86
N TYR A 100 15.98 1.89 11.13
CA TYR A 100 17.38 1.49 10.93
C TYR A 100 18.11 1.07 12.22
N ASN A 101 17.45 0.28 13.08
CA ASN A 101 18.11 -0.48 14.16
C ASN A 101 18.31 -1.92 13.72
N THR A 102 19.35 -2.20 12.94
CA THR A 102 19.53 -3.47 12.22
C THR A 102 19.76 -4.69 13.11
N ASP A 103 20.06 -4.46 14.39
CA ASP A 103 20.29 -5.51 15.39
C ASP A 103 19.00 -5.89 16.16
N LEU A 104 17.88 -5.19 15.93
CA LEU A 104 16.57 -5.46 16.55
C LEU A 104 15.83 -6.58 15.80
N THR A 105 16.21 -7.83 16.04
CA THR A 105 15.70 -8.96 15.25
C THR A 105 14.34 -9.49 15.70
N THR A 106 13.89 -9.17 16.92
CA THR A 106 12.63 -9.70 17.47
C THR A 106 11.89 -8.64 18.27
N LEU A 107 10.56 -8.66 18.16
CA LEU A 107 9.67 -7.97 19.11
C LEU A 107 9.13 -9.01 20.08
N GLN A 108 9.43 -8.87 21.36
CA GLN A 108 9.02 -9.86 22.37
C GLN A 108 7.51 -9.81 22.63
N SER A 109 6.96 -10.92 23.12
CA SER A 109 5.56 -10.96 23.56
C SER A 109 5.30 -9.90 24.63
N ASN A 110 4.23 -9.13 24.46
CA ASN A 110 3.85 -8.03 25.35
C ASN A 110 4.92 -6.92 25.52
N ALA A 111 5.81 -6.73 24.54
CA ALA A 111 6.89 -5.73 24.60
C ALA A 111 6.39 -4.30 24.93
N PHE A 112 5.19 -3.92 24.44
CA PHE A 112 4.64 -2.57 24.60
C PHE A 112 3.51 -2.47 25.61
N ARG A 113 3.42 -3.41 26.56
CA ARG A 113 2.40 -3.37 27.62
C ARG A 113 2.48 -2.05 28.40
N GLY A 114 1.35 -1.37 28.54
CA GLY A 114 1.24 -0.11 29.29
C GLY A 114 1.40 1.15 28.44
N SER A 115 1.92 1.04 27.21
CA SER A 115 2.12 2.17 26.28
C SER A 115 0.85 2.55 25.51
N ASN A 116 -0.28 2.66 26.21
CA ASN A 116 -1.62 2.68 25.61
C ASN A 116 -1.90 3.94 24.76
N GLU A 117 -1.17 5.03 25.00
CA GLU A 117 -1.31 6.30 24.27
C GLU A 117 -0.59 6.32 22.91
N ILE A 118 0.22 5.30 22.61
CA ILE A 118 0.96 5.25 21.35
C ILE A 118 -0.01 5.13 20.18
N GLN A 119 0.13 6.05 19.24
CA GLN A 119 -0.62 6.11 17.99
C GLN A 119 0.21 5.61 16.81
N ASN A 120 1.55 5.76 16.87
CA ASN A 120 2.44 5.46 15.76
C ASN A 120 3.67 4.67 16.21
N PHE A 121 3.91 3.52 15.56
CA PHE A 121 5.14 2.75 15.69
C PHE A 121 5.84 2.59 14.35
N VAL A 122 7.13 2.92 14.30
CA VAL A 122 7.97 2.76 13.11
C VAL A 122 9.14 1.83 13.41
N PHE A 123 9.15 0.67 12.75
CA PHE A 123 10.21 -0.35 12.80
C PHE A 123 10.82 -0.61 11.43
N THR A 124 10.91 0.43 10.59
CA THR A 124 11.44 0.28 9.22
C THR A 124 12.92 -0.10 9.25
N ARG A 125 13.33 -1.12 8.49
CA ARG A 125 14.75 -1.53 8.36
C ARG A 125 15.41 -1.94 9.69
N CYS A 126 14.69 -2.68 10.55
CA CYS A 126 15.21 -3.18 11.84
C CYS A 126 15.69 -4.63 11.79
N SER A 127 15.61 -5.31 10.64
CA SER A 127 15.90 -6.75 10.48
C SER A 127 14.98 -7.67 11.30
N ILE A 128 13.79 -7.21 11.70
CA ILE A 128 12.86 -7.99 12.51
C ILE A 128 12.44 -9.25 11.75
N SER A 129 12.71 -10.42 12.30
CA SER A 129 12.30 -11.70 11.72
C SER A 129 11.17 -12.38 12.48
N ASN A 130 10.86 -11.90 13.69
CA ASN A 130 9.81 -12.48 14.54
C ASN A 130 9.03 -11.41 15.34
N ILE A 131 7.71 -11.55 15.38
CA ILE A 131 6.80 -10.78 16.24
C ILE A 131 6.22 -11.78 17.24
N GLY A 132 6.55 -11.59 18.51
CA GLY A 132 6.01 -12.39 19.59
C GLY A 132 4.50 -12.20 19.75
N ASP A 133 3.83 -13.23 20.25
CA ASP A 133 2.39 -13.19 20.50
C ASP A 133 2.02 -11.99 21.39
N ASN A 134 0.99 -11.24 20.99
CA ASN A 134 0.50 -10.10 21.74
C ASN A 134 1.55 -9.00 21.98
N ALA A 135 2.62 -8.93 21.15
CA ALA A 135 3.65 -7.90 21.23
C ALA A 135 3.06 -6.49 21.34
N PHE A 136 2.02 -6.23 20.56
CA PHE A 136 1.30 -4.95 20.46
C PHE A 136 -0.05 -4.93 21.20
N SER A 137 -0.30 -5.90 22.09
CA SER A 137 -1.59 -5.98 22.78
C SER A 137 -1.85 -4.76 23.66
N ASN A 138 -3.13 -4.37 23.73
CA ASN A 138 -3.63 -3.23 24.51
C ASN A 138 -3.18 -1.84 24.04
N LEU A 139 -2.56 -1.74 22.86
CA LEU A 139 -2.31 -0.46 22.21
C LEU A 139 -3.59 0.05 21.52
N TYR A 140 -4.59 0.39 22.32
CA TYR A 140 -5.94 0.72 21.85
C TYR A 140 -6.00 1.99 20.99
N ASN A 141 -4.99 2.86 21.09
CA ASN A 141 -4.90 4.10 20.31
C ASN A 141 -3.96 3.98 19.09
N LEU A 142 -3.36 2.81 18.84
CA LEU A 142 -2.41 2.63 17.73
C LEU A 142 -3.15 2.68 16.40
N THR A 143 -2.89 3.74 15.62
CA THR A 143 -3.49 3.94 14.29
C THR A 143 -2.55 3.54 13.16
N THR A 144 -1.23 3.64 13.38
CA THR A 144 -0.21 3.32 12.38
C THR A 144 0.86 2.39 12.93
N LEU A 145 1.04 1.25 12.25
CA LEU A 145 2.14 0.31 12.50
C LEU A 145 2.92 0.07 11.22
N ASN A 146 4.20 0.43 11.25
CA ASN A 146 5.10 0.30 10.11
C ASN A 146 6.22 -0.70 10.39
N LEU A 147 6.12 -1.87 9.76
CA LEU A 147 7.07 -2.98 9.82
C LEU A 147 7.71 -3.24 8.45
N GLN A 148 7.75 -2.23 7.56
CA GLN A 148 8.31 -2.37 6.22
C GLN A 148 9.82 -2.65 6.23
N SER A 149 10.31 -3.35 5.21
CA SER A 149 11.74 -3.65 5.01
C SER A 149 12.38 -4.36 6.20
N ASN A 150 11.73 -5.42 6.68
CA ASN A 150 12.26 -6.32 7.70
C ASN A 150 12.40 -7.74 7.12
N ASN A 151 12.64 -8.74 7.96
CA ASN A 151 12.91 -10.11 7.56
C ASN A 151 11.78 -11.06 7.99
N LEU A 152 10.54 -10.57 8.09
CA LEU A 152 9.40 -11.39 8.50
C LEU A 152 9.11 -12.43 7.43
N THR A 153 8.96 -13.70 7.82
CA THR A 153 8.63 -14.80 6.90
C THR A 153 7.21 -15.33 7.07
N VAL A 154 6.64 -15.17 8.27
CA VAL A 154 5.28 -15.60 8.63
C VAL A 154 4.65 -14.56 9.55
N ILE A 155 3.35 -14.33 9.39
CA ILE A 155 2.55 -13.59 10.37
C ILE A 155 1.67 -14.59 11.15
N THR A 156 1.88 -14.68 12.45
CA THR A 156 1.17 -15.60 13.35
C THR A 156 -0.20 -15.04 13.77
N GLU A 157 -1.04 -15.91 14.34
CA GLU A 157 -2.40 -15.57 14.78
C GLU A 157 -2.48 -14.35 15.69
N ASN A 158 -1.57 -14.26 16.67
CA ASN A 158 -1.63 -13.24 17.72
C ASN A 158 -0.66 -12.07 17.49
N ALA A 159 -0.06 -11.96 16.30
CA ALA A 159 0.93 -10.92 16.00
C ALA A 159 0.36 -9.50 16.15
N PHE A 160 -0.92 -9.30 15.77
CA PHE A 160 -1.59 -7.99 15.77
C PHE A 160 -2.83 -7.94 16.66
N ASN A 161 -2.93 -8.86 17.63
CA ASN A 161 -4.09 -8.94 18.52
C ASN A 161 -4.24 -7.65 19.35
N GLY A 162 -5.49 -7.18 19.49
CA GLY A 162 -5.84 -6.01 20.30
C GLY A 162 -5.73 -4.65 19.60
N LEU A 163 -5.35 -4.61 18.31
CA LEU A 163 -5.14 -3.38 17.54
C LEU A 163 -6.43 -2.89 16.85
N ALA A 164 -7.49 -2.66 17.63
CA ALA A 164 -8.81 -2.31 17.09
C ALA A 164 -8.88 -0.94 16.40
N ALA A 165 -8.02 0.02 16.80
CA ALA A 165 -7.94 1.35 16.21
C ALA A 165 -6.95 1.44 15.02
N LEU A 166 -6.30 0.33 14.64
CA LEU A 166 -5.29 0.36 13.59
C LEU A 166 -5.93 0.65 12.24
N GLU A 167 -5.46 1.72 11.59
CA GLU A 167 -5.95 2.17 10.29
C GLU A 167 -4.95 1.85 9.17
N HIS A 168 -3.65 1.85 9.50
CA HIS A 168 -2.55 1.68 8.55
C HIS A 168 -1.56 0.61 9.02
N LEU A 169 -1.46 -0.48 8.27
CA LEU A 169 -0.48 -1.54 8.50
C LEU A 169 0.42 -1.70 7.28
N ARG A 170 1.73 -1.51 7.49
CA ARG A 170 2.75 -1.69 6.45
C ARG A 170 3.66 -2.86 6.75
N LEU A 171 3.68 -3.83 5.84
CA LEU A 171 4.52 -5.02 5.88
C LEU A 171 5.30 -5.19 4.56
N ASP A 172 5.45 -4.12 3.78
CA ASP A 172 6.12 -4.15 2.48
C ASP A 172 7.59 -4.53 2.59
N GLY A 173 8.13 -5.23 1.59
CA GLY A 173 9.55 -5.54 1.50
C GLY A 173 10.04 -6.46 2.62
N ASN A 174 9.20 -7.39 3.05
CA ASN A 174 9.58 -8.50 3.93
C ASN A 174 9.76 -9.79 3.09
N GLU A 175 9.88 -10.94 3.76
CA GLU A 175 9.98 -12.25 3.12
C GLU A 175 8.75 -13.11 3.39
N ILE A 176 7.59 -12.47 3.60
CA ILE A 176 6.38 -13.15 4.10
C ILE A 176 5.87 -14.11 3.03
N GLN A 177 5.74 -15.38 3.42
CA GLN A 177 5.21 -16.45 2.59
C GLN A 177 3.76 -16.77 2.95
N THR A 178 3.44 -16.73 4.25
CA THR A 178 2.12 -17.11 4.77
C THR A 178 1.67 -16.17 5.89
N ILE A 179 0.37 -15.88 5.90
CA ILE A 179 -0.30 -15.17 6.99
C ILE A 179 -1.31 -16.15 7.60
N HIS A 180 -1.35 -16.28 8.92
CA HIS A 180 -2.36 -17.09 9.59
C HIS A 180 -3.77 -16.57 9.27
N PRO A 181 -4.80 -17.42 9.07
CA PRO A 181 -6.16 -16.96 8.74
C PRO A 181 -6.76 -15.95 9.72
N ASN A 182 -6.39 -16.03 11.00
CA ASN A 182 -6.88 -15.12 12.03
C ASN A 182 -5.89 -14.00 12.41
N ALA A 183 -4.74 -13.89 11.72
CA ALA A 183 -3.70 -12.90 12.07
C ALA A 183 -4.18 -11.44 12.07
N PHE A 184 -5.19 -11.14 11.24
CA PHE A 184 -5.81 -9.82 11.13
C PHE A 184 -7.17 -9.73 11.82
N GLN A 185 -7.53 -10.73 12.62
CA GLN A 185 -8.75 -10.71 13.40
C GLN A 185 -8.71 -9.54 14.39
N GLY A 186 -9.78 -8.74 14.41
CA GLY A 186 -9.89 -7.58 15.30
C GLY A 186 -9.34 -6.27 14.72
N LEU A 187 -8.70 -6.27 13.54
CA LEU A 187 -8.28 -5.06 12.82
C LEU A 187 -9.47 -4.38 12.11
N ILE A 188 -10.51 -4.07 12.88
CA ILE A 188 -11.84 -3.67 12.36
C ILE A 188 -11.84 -2.30 11.68
N ASN A 189 -10.88 -1.44 11.99
CA ASN A 189 -10.76 -0.10 11.40
C ASN A 189 -9.68 -0.01 10.31
N LEU A 190 -9.08 -1.14 9.91
CA LEU A 190 -7.96 -1.11 8.97
C LEU A 190 -8.42 -0.66 7.59
N THR A 191 -7.91 0.49 7.15
CA THR A 191 -8.25 1.07 5.85
C THR A 191 -7.16 0.85 4.80
N THR A 192 -5.92 0.68 5.25
CA THR A 192 -4.75 0.50 4.38
C THR A 192 -3.92 -0.68 4.83
N LEU A 193 -3.72 -1.64 3.92
CA LEU A 193 -2.80 -2.75 4.10
C LEU A 193 -1.84 -2.82 2.92
N THR A 194 -0.54 -2.73 3.21
CA THR A 194 0.50 -2.86 2.19
C THR A 194 1.40 -4.05 2.52
N ILE A 195 1.34 -5.07 1.68
CA ILE A 195 2.12 -6.30 1.78
C ILE A 195 2.91 -6.56 0.48
N ALA A 196 3.30 -5.47 -0.19
CA ALA A 196 4.05 -5.52 -1.44
C ALA A 196 5.47 -6.03 -1.23
N GLY A 197 6.10 -6.61 -2.25
CA GLY A 197 7.50 -7.04 -2.15
C GLY A 197 7.73 -8.18 -1.16
N ASN A 198 6.77 -9.10 -1.04
CA ASN A 198 6.85 -10.31 -0.22
C ASN A 198 6.98 -11.56 -1.11
N GLN A 199 6.70 -12.75 -0.58
CA GLN A 199 6.86 -14.03 -1.28
C GLN A 199 5.53 -14.77 -1.52
N PHE A 200 4.40 -14.06 -1.52
CA PHE A 200 3.09 -14.69 -1.73
C PHE A 200 2.96 -15.31 -3.12
N THR A 201 2.55 -16.57 -3.19
CA THR A 201 2.22 -17.29 -4.44
C THR A 201 0.73 -17.28 -4.77
N GLU A 202 -0.10 -16.94 -3.79
CA GLU A 202 -1.55 -16.78 -3.89
C GLU A 202 -2.01 -15.59 -3.05
N VAL A 203 -3.19 -15.03 -3.36
CA VAL A 203 -3.80 -14.01 -2.50
C VAL A 203 -4.28 -14.68 -1.20
N PRO A 204 -3.89 -14.17 -0.01
CA PRO A 204 -4.23 -14.77 1.28
C PRO A 204 -5.69 -14.46 1.69
N GLU A 205 -6.66 -14.93 0.91
CA GLU A 205 -8.08 -14.58 1.03
C GLU A 205 -8.65 -14.79 2.44
N ARG A 206 -8.23 -15.86 3.12
CA ARG A 206 -8.73 -16.23 4.44
C ARG A 206 -8.33 -15.21 5.49
N SER A 207 -7.09 -14.74 5.42
CA SER A 207 -6.57 -13.72 6.33
C SER A 207 -7.17 -12.33 6.07
N LEU A 208 -7.47 -12.02 4.81
CA LEU A 208 -8.01 -10.71 4.42
C LEU A 208 -9.52 -10.58 4.72
N LYS A 209 -10.27 -11.68 4.73
CA LYS A 209 -11.74 -11.72 4.78
C LYS A 209 -12.41 -10.78 5.80
N MET A 210 -11.80 -10.56 6.96
CA MET A 210 -12.38 -9.76 8.05
C MET A 210 -12.09 -8.26 7.96
N LEU A 211 -11.28 -7.81 6.99
CA LEU A 211 -10.88 -6.42 6.81
C LEU A 211 -11.97 -5.61 6.06
N THR A 212 -13.13 -5.44 6.69
CA THR A 212 -14.33 -4.86 6.04
C THR A 212 -14.22 -3.37 5.72
N GLU A 213 -13.33 -2.66 6.42
CA GLU A 213 -13.06 -1.23 6.21
C GLU A 213 -11.94 -0.94 5.20
N LEU A 214 -11.35 -1.98 4.61
CA LEU A 214 -10.21 -1.85 3.72
C LEU A 214 -10.56 -1.04 2.46
N ARG A 215 -9.73 -0.03 2.18
CA ARG A 215 -9.84 0.87 1.03
C ARG A 215 -8.67 0.78 0.08
N ASP A 216 -7.48 0.51 0.60
CA ASP A 216 -6.25 0.37 -0.19
C ASP A 216 -5.55 -0.93 0.19
N LEU A 217 -5.36 -1.79 -0.82
CA LEU A 217 -4.65 -3.06 -0.70
C LEU A 217 -3.53 -3.12 -1.73
N ASP A 218 -2.28 -3.20 -1.24
CA ASP A 218 -1.10 -3.39 -2.08
C ASP A 218 -0.50 -4.79 -1.92
N LEU A 219 -0.60 -5.58 -2.99
CA LEU A 219 -0.08 -6.93 -3.16
C LEU A 219 1.02 -6.98 -4.24
N SER A 220 1.53 -5.82 -4.68
CA SER A 220 2.48 -5.75 -5.79
C SER A 220 3.84 -6.37 -5.48
N ASN A 221 4.64 -6.69 -6.50
CA ASN A 221 5.97 -7.31 -6.33
C ASN A 221 5.95 -8.60 -5.50
N ASN A 222 4.93 -9.43 -5.67
CA ASN A 222 4.90 -10.77 -5.08
C ASN A 222 5.12 -11.81 -6.19
N ARG A 223 4.86 -13.09 -5.90
CA ARG A 223 4.96 -14.20 -6.84
C ARG A 223 3.58 -14.80 -7.13
N ILE A 224 2.51 -14.00 -7.03
CA ILE A 224 1.14 -14.48 -7.09
C ILE A 224 0.87 -15.04 -8.49
N THR A 225 0.52 -16.32 -8.57
CA THR A 225 0.13 -16.98 -9.84
C THR A 225 -1.38 -17.14 -9.96
N THR A 226 -2.07 -17.24 -8.82
CA THR A 226 -3.50 -17.56 -8.73
C THR A 226 -4.19 -16.58 -7.81
N ILE A 227 -5.36 -16.11 -8.23
CA ILE A 227 -6.29 -15.34 -7.40
C ILE A 227 -7.55 -16.20 -7.24
N PRO A 228 -7.93 -16.58 -6.01
CA PRO A 228 -9.21 -17.22 -5.74
C PRO A 228 -10.41 -16.38 -6.21
N GLU A 229 -11.51 -17.02 -6.60
CA GLU A 229 -12.69 -16.30 -7.09
C GLU A 229 -13.32 -15.37 -6.03
N GLU A 230 -13.22 -15.72 -4.74
CA GLU A 230 -13.77 -14.94 -3.64
C GLU A 230 -12.72 -14.09 -2.91
N ALA A 231 -11.51 -13.93 -3.48
CA ALA A 231 -10.37 -13.33 -2.80
C ALA A 231 -10.63 -11.94 -2.21
N PHE A 232 -11.52 -11.17 -2.84
CA PHE A 232 -11.87 -9.81 -2.42
C PHE A 232 -13.29 -9.68 -1.88
N THR A 233 -14.02 -10.78 -1.71
CA THR A 233 -15.35 -10.79 -1.07
C THR A 233 -15.25 -10.23 0.36
N GLY A 234 -16.18 -9.34 0.73
CA GLY A 234 -16.19 -8.66 2.04
C GLY A 234 -15.54 -7.27 2.03
N HIS A 235 -14.72 -6.94 1.03
CA HIS A 235 -14.03 -5.65 0.92
C HIS A 235 -14.84 -4.63 0.09
N ALA A 236 -16.11 -4.39 0.46
CA ALA A 236 -17.03 -3.53 -0.30
C ALA A 236 -16.57 -2.07 -0.41
N LYS A 237 -15.68 -1.64 0.50
CA LYS A 237 -15.10 -0.29 0.55
C LYS A 237 -13.78 -0.16 -0.23
N LEU A 238 -13.30 -1.23 -0.87
CA LEU A 238 -12.02 -1.21 -1.58
C LEU A 238 -12.05 -0.20 -2.73
N GLU A 239 -11.17 0.79 -2.68
CA GLU A 239 -11.05 1.87 -3.67
C GLU A 239 -9.83 1.67 -4.57
N ARG A 240 -8.76 1.07 -4.05
CA ARG A 240 -7.52 0.80 -4.79
C ARG A 240 -7.04 -0.62 -4.53
N LEU A 241 -6.74 -1.33 -5.62
CA LEU A 241 -6.11 -2.64 -5.60
C LEU A 241 -4.88 -2.62 -6.49
N ASN A 242 -3.72 -2.92 -5.89
CA ASN A 242 -2.46 -3.02 -6.59
C ASN A 242 -1.95 -4.46 -6.62
N LEU A 243 -1.92 -5.06 -7.81
CA LEU A 243 -1.41 -6.40 -8.11
C LEU A 243 -0.23 -6.32 -9.10
N TRP A 244 0.36 -5.14 -9.28
CA TRP A 244 1.48 -4.91 -10.18
C TRP A 244 2.64 -5.87 -9.92
N LYS A 245 3.31 -6.30 -10.99
CA LYS A 245 4.54 -7.11 -10.91
C LYS A 245 4.34 -8.40 -10.09
N ASN A 246 3.44 -9.23 -10.59
CA ASN A 246 3.16 -10.58 -10.09
C ASN A 246 3.29 -11.58 -11.26
N GLN A 247 2.79 -12.80 -11.09
CA GLN A 247 2.85 -13.86 -12.10
C GLN A 247 1.46 -14.36 -12.49
N ILE A 248 0.44 -13.50 -12.38
CA ILE A 248 -0.97 -13.85 -12.56
C ILE A 248 -1.22 -14.17 -14.03
N THR A 249 -1.77 -15.36 -14.31
CA THR A 249 -2.05 -15.81 -15.68
C THR A 249 -3.51 -15.61 -16.10
N ARG A 250 -4.42 -15.58 -15.13
CA ARG A 250 -5.86 -15.41 -15.34
C ARG A 250 -6.53 -14.72 -14.14
N LEU A 251 -7.61 -14.02 -14.42
CA LEU A 251 -8.54 -13.49 -13.42
C LEU A 251 -9.83 -14.32 -13.47
N PRO A 252 -10.35 -14.83 -12.34
CA PRO A 252 -11.69 -15.41 -12.30
C PRO A 252 -12.76 -14.40 -12.69
N ASP A 253 -13.82 -14.84 -13.37
CA ASP A 253 -14.90 -13.98 -13.87
C ASP A 253 -15.57 -13.15 -12.76
N GLY A 254 -15.71 -13.75 -11.57
CA GLY A 254 -16.36 -13.15 -10.40
C GLY A 254 -15.42 -12.48 -9.39
N VAL A 255 -14.12 -12.35 -9.68
CA VAL A 255 -13.14 -11.88 -8.68
C VAL A 255 -13.39 -10.46 -8.17
N PHE A 256 -14.07 -9.64 -8.97
CA PHE A 256 -14.48 -8.28 -8.59
C PHE A 256 -15.99 -8.15 -8.34
N LYS A 257 -16.62 -9.23 -7.87
CA LYS A 257 -18.01 -9.22 -7.43
C LYS A 257 -18.20 -8.36 -6.17
N ASN A 258 -19.10 -7.39 -6.26
CA ASN A 258 -19.46 -6.40 -5.23
C ASN A 258 -18.38 -5.33 -4.91
N GLN A 259 -17.33 -5.17 -5.72
CA GLN A 259 -16.36 -4.06 -5.57
C GLN A 259 -16.83 -2.79 -6.28
N GLU A 260 -17.97 -2.26 -5.86
CA GLU A 260 -18.59 -1.06 -6.47
C GLU A 260 -17.79 0.23 -6.23
N MET A 261 -16.95 0.24 -5.19
CA MET A 261 -16.12 1.38 -4.80
C MET A 261 -14.75 1.39 -5.49
N LEU A 262 -14.38 0.34 -6.22
CA LEU A 262 -13.05 0.23 -6.83
C LEU A 262 -12.86 1.29 -7.92
N ARG A 263 -11.83 2.13 -7.73
CA ARG A 263 -11.47 3.25 -8.60
C ARG A 263 -10.18 2.99 -9.38
N ILE A 264 -9.21 2.33 -8.74
CA ILE A 264 -7.88 2.10 -9.32
C ILE A 264 -7.55 0.61 -9.24
N LEU A 265 -7.29 0.02 -10.40
CA LEU A 265 -6.83 -1.35 -10.52
C LEU A 265 -5.52 -1.41 -11.30
N LEU A 266 -4.46 -1.88 -10.64
CA LEU A 266 -3.14 -2.03 -11.23
C LEU A 266 -2.79 -3.51 -11.39
N LEU A 267 -2.64 -3.96 -12.62
CA LEU A 267 -2.36 -5.33 -13.02
C LEU A 267 -1.14 -5.42 -13.96
N SER A 268 -0.44 -4.31 -14.18
CA SER A 268 0.74 -4.27 -15.06
C SER A 268 1.83 -5.26 -14.61
N GLU A 269 2.69 -5.68 -15.54
CA GLU A 269 3.76 -6.66 -15.31
C GLU A 269 3.24 -7.98 -14.70
N ASN A 270 2.26 -8.58 -15.37
CA ASN A 270 1.74 -9.91 -15.07
C ASN A 270 1.82 -10.78 -16.33
N ARG A 271 1.15 -11.94 -16.31
CA ARG A 271 1.11 -12.89 -17.44
C ARG A 271 -0.30 -13.12 -17.95
N LEU A 272 -1.20 -12.14 -17.77
CA LEU A 272 -2.60 -12.25 -18.16
C LEU A 272 -2.72 -12.44 -19.66
N THR A 273 -3.45 -13.46 -20.10
CA THR A 273 -3.69 -13.72 -21.53
C THR A 273 -5.06 -13.26 -22.01
N LYS A 274 -6.04 -13.22 -21.11
CA LYS A 274 -7.43 -12.86 -21.41
C LYS A 274 -8.08 -12.14 -20.22
N LEU A 275 -9.07 -11.32 -20.54
CA LEU A 275 -10.00 -10.74 -19.57
C LEU A 275 -11.37 -11.38 -19.77
N PRO A 276 -12.02 -11.90 -18.70
CA PRO A 276 -13.42 -12.28 -18.78
C PRO A 276 -14.31 -11.12 -19.21
N GLN A 277 -15.30 -11.39 -20.06
CA GLN A 277 -16.18 -10.34 -20.60
C GLN A 277 -17.00 -9.65 -19.49
N THR A 278 -17.28 -10.36 -18.39
CA THR A 278 -18.09 -9.83 -17.28
C THR A 278 -17.25 -9.26 -16.13
N LEU A 279 -15.91 -9.28 -16.25
CA LEU A 279 -14.98 -9.00 -15.16
C LEU A 279 -15.25 -7.65 -14.45
N PHE A 280 -15.63 -6.62 -15.20
CA PHE A 280 -15.78 -5.26 -14.70
C PHE A 280 -17.24 -4.78 -14.55
N GLN A 281 -18.23 -5.69 -14.63
CA GLN A 281 -19.66 -5.32 -14.60
C GLN A 281 -20.10 -4.59 -13.33
N GLN A 282 -19.44 -4.86 -12.19
CA GLN A 282 -19.77 -4.25 -10.90
C GLN A 282 -18.79 -3.16 -10.47
N THR A 283 -17.62 -3.02 -11.09
CA THR A 283 -16.63 -1.97 -10.78
C THR A 283 -16.96 -0.66 -11.50
N ARG A 284 -18.16 -0.13 -11.28
CA ARG A 284 -18.71 1.01 -12.05
C ARG A 284 -17.99 2.34 -11.79
N LYS A 285 -17.31 2.46 -10.63
CA LYS A 285 -16.51 3.63 -10.25
C LYS A 285 -15.06 3.56 -10.72
N LEU A 286 -14.68 2.55 -11.51
CA LEU A 286 -13.31 2.38 -11.97
C LEU A 286 -12.92 3.59 -12.85
N THR A 287 -11.90 4.34 -12.43
CA THR A 287 -11.39 5.51 -13.16
C THR A 287 -10.05 5.24 -13.83
N GLN A 288 -9.27 4.27 -13.32
CA GLN A 288 -7.95 3.94 -13.83
C GLN A 288 -7.74 2.42 -13.85
N LEU A 289 -7.36 1.92 -15.02
CA LEU A 289 -7.02 0.53 -15.26
C LEU A 289 -5.67 0.43 -15.96
N GLU A 290 -4.72 -0.25 -15.32
CA GLU A 290 -3.39 -0.49 -15.86
C GLU A 290 -3.14 -1.99 -16.02
N ILE A 291 -2.89 -2.42 -17.25
CA ILE A 291 -2.54 -3.80 -17.62
C ILE A 291 -1.39 -3.76 -18.64
N VAL A 292 -0.39 -2.91 -18.37
CA VAL A 292 0.82 -2.77 -19.20
C VAL A 292 1.70 -4.01 -19.03
N GLN A 293 2.44 -4.44 -20.05
CA GLN A 293 3.37 -5.58 -19.95
C GLN A 293 2.68 -6.85 -19.46
N ASN A 294 1.72 -7.31 -20.25
CA ASN A 294 0.99 -8.57 -20.06
C ASN A 294 0.95 -9.32 -21.40
N ASN A 295 0.19 -10.42 -21.48
CA ASN A 295 0.09 -11.26 -22.68
C ASN A 295 -1.31 -11.20 -23.31
N LEU A 296 -2.06 -10.10 -23.13
CA LEU A 296 -3.46 -10.04 -23.56
C LEU A 296 -3.55 -10.15 -25.09
N GLU A 297 -4.34 -11.10 -25.58
CA GLU A 297 -4.51 -11.37 -27.03
C GLU A 297 -5.67 -10.58 -27.64
N THR A 298 -6.74 -10.35 -26.87
CA THR A 298 -7.97 -9.71 -27.35
C THR A 298 -8.66 -8.93 -26.23
N ILE A 299 -9.36 -7.86 -26.58
CA ILE A 299 -10.37 -7.22 -25.74
C ILE A 299 -11.73 -7.47 -26.39
N LYS A 300 -12.59 -8.26 -25.74
CA LYS A 300 -13.92 -8.57 -26.28
C LYS A 300 -14.86 -7.38 -26.13
N ASN A 301 -15.75 -7.20 -27.11
CA ASN A 301 -16.89 -6.29 -26.99
C ASN A 301 -17.69 -6.57 -25.70
N GLY A 302 -18.05 -5.51 -24.98
CA GLY A 302 -18.78 -5.58 -23.71
C GLY A 302 -17.90 -5.78 -22.47
N THR A 303 -16.58 -5.98 -22.60
CA THR A 303 -15.66 -6.09 -21.44
C THR A 303 -15.75 -4.87 -20.52
N PHE A 304 -15.98 -3.68 -21.10
CA PHE A 304 -16.09 -2.41 -20.38
C PHE A 304 -17.48 -1.79 -20.40
N GLU A 305 -18.53 -2.57 -20.70
CA GLU A 305 -19.90 -2.09 -20.99
C GLU A 305 -20.46 -1.14 -19.91
N ARG A 306 -20.04 -1.32 -18.65
CA ARG A 306 -20.56 -0.60 -17.47
C ARG A 306 -19.59 0.42 -16.87
N ASN A 307 -18.43 0.64 -17.47
CA ASN A 307 -17.33 1.42 -16.86
C ASN A 307 -17.25 2.85 -17.43
N PHE A 308 -18.36 3.57 -17.41
CA PHE A 308 -18.48 4.94 -17.97
C PHE A 308 -17.56 5.98 -17.32
N GLU A 309 -17.07 5.70 -16.10
CA GLU A 309 -16.19 6.57 -15.31
C GLU A 309 -14.69 6.36 -15.62
N LEU A 310 -14.33 5.37 -16.45
CA LEU A 310 -12.93 5.13 -16.81
C LEU A 310 -12.36 6.34 -17.53
N LYS A 311 -11.24 6.85 -17.00
CA LYS A 311 -10.50 8.00 -17.53
C LYS A 311 -9.19 7.58 -18.17
N PHE A 312 -8.56 6.54 -17.62
CA PHE A 312 -7.25 6.08 -18.03
C PHE A 312 -7.25 4.57 -18.22
N ILE A 313 -6.93 4.13 -19.44
CA ILE A 313 -6.71 2.72 -19.76
C ILE A 313 -5.32 2.57 -20.40
N PHE A 314 -4.47 1.78 -19.75
CA PHE A 314 -3.13 1.48 -20.23
C PHE A 314 -2.99 -0.01 -20.51
N LEU A 315 -2.83 -0.34 -21.79
CA LEU A 315 -2.72 -1.69 -22.36
C LEU A 315 -1.44 -1.83 -23.20
N THR A 316 -0.45 -0.96 -22.94
CA THR A 316 0.81 -0.94 -23.69
C THR A 316 1.59 -2.22 -23.43
N ASP A 317 2.29 -2.73 -24.45
CA ASP A 317 3.11 -3.94 -24.36
C ASP A 317 2.27 -5.17 -23.96
N ASN A 318 1.35 -5.54 -24.85
CA ASN A 318 0.55 -6.77 -24.81
C ASN A 318 0.61 -7.47 -26.18
N ASN A 319 -0.16 -8.54 -26.36
CA ASN A 319 -0.23 -9.31 -27.60
C ASN A 319 -1.54 -9.05 -28.38
N LEU A 320 -2.15 -7.88 -28.22
CA LEU A 320 -3.45 -7.60 -28.84
C LEU A 320 -3.29 -7.63 -30.37
N SER A 321 -3.99 -8.54 -31.04
CA SER A 321 -3.87 -8.72 -32.51
C SER A 321 -4.91 -7.96 -33.32
N GLU A 322 -6.04 -7.63 -32.70
CA GLU A 322 -7.14 -6.91 -33.33
C GLU A 322 -7.85 -5.99 -32.33
N LEU A 323 -8.43 -4.91 -32.85
CA LEU A 323 -9.45 -4.14 -32.16
C LEU A 323 -10.80 -4.42 -32.82
N SER A 324 -11.66 -5.12 -32.08
CA SER A 324 -13.00 -5.49 -32.56
C SER A 324 -13.95 -4.30 -32.60
N LEU A 325 -14.97 -4.40 -33.44
CA LEU A 325 -16.11 -3.48 -33.45
C LEU A 325 -16.64 -3.23 -32.03
N PHE A 326 -16.75 -1.96 -31.63
CA PHE A 326 -17.22 -1.52 -30.31
C PHE A 326 -16.39 -1.98 -29.10
N ALA A 327 -15.11 -2.33 -29.27
CA ALA A 327 -14.25 -2.79 -28.17
C ALA A 327 -14.20 -1.84 -26.96
N PHE A 328 -14.25 -0.53 -27.19
CA PHE A 328 -14.18 0.52 -26.18
C PHE A 328 -15.47 1.34 -26.05
N LYS A 329 -16.59 0.79 -26.50
CA LYS A 329 -17.90 1.45 -26.45
C LYS A 329 -18.27 1.80 -25.00
N ASN A 330 -19.02 2.89 -24.85
CA ASN A 330 -19.53 3.45 -23.58
C ASN A 330 -18.49 4.09 -22.67
N LEU A 331 -17.21 4.15 -23.06
CA LEU A 331 -16.16 4.80 -22.28
C LEU A 331 -16.17 6.33 -22.46
N THR A 332 -17.31 6.95 -22.16
CA THR A 332 -17.60 8.37 -22.47
C THR A 332 -16.75 9.36 -21.66
N SER A 333 -16.14 8.93 -20.55
CA SER A 333 -15.22 9.75 -19.75
C SER A 333 -13.74 9.54 -20.05
N LEU A 334 -13.41 8.69 -21.03
CA LEU A 334 -12.04 8.29 -21.29
C LEU A 334 -11.20 9.48 -21.79
N LEU A 335 -10.09 9.75 -21.10
CA LEU A 335 -9.17 10.83 -21.42
C LEU A 335 -7.91 10.30 -22.09
N GLN A 336 -7.47 9.09 -21.73
CA GLN A 336 -6.29 8.48 -22.32
C GLN A 336 -6.46 6.97 -22.52
N LEU A 337 -6.09 6.53 -23.73
CA LEU A 337 -6.02 5.14 -24.14
C LEU A 337 -4.65 4.84 -24.72
N ALA A 338 -3.88 3.97 -24.07
CA ALA A 338 -2.53 3.61 -24.50
C ALA A 338 -2.46 2.13 -24.91
N LEU A 339 -2.40 1.88 -26.21
CA LEU A 339 -2.33 0.57 -26.89
C LEU A 339 -0.97 0.35 -27.58
N GLY A 340 0.07 1.11 -27.22
CA GLY A 340 1.38 0.99 -27.84
C GLY A 340 2.02 -0.39 -27.66
N GLN A 341 2.97 -0.74 -28.52
CA GLN A 341 3.74 -1.98 -28.45
C GLN A 341 2.89 -3.27 -28.43
N ASN A 342 1.74 -3.27 -29.11
CA ASN A 342 0.90 -4.46 -29.32
C ASN A 342 1.18 -5.12 -30.68
N GLU A 343 0.42 -6.15 -31.05
CA GLU A 343 0.48 -6.83 -32.35
C GLU A 343 -0.73 -6.52 -33.25
N ILE A 344 -1.37 -5.38 -33.06
CA ILE A 344 -2.63 -5.03 -33.74
C ILE A 344 -2.38 -4.99 -35.25
N GLU A 345 -3.07 -5.86 -35.99
CA GLU A 345 -3.04 -5.91 -37.45
C GLU A 345 -4.30 -5.29 -38.05
N ASN A 346 -5.44 -5.35 -37.34
CA ASN A 346 -6.72 -4.83 -37.81
C ASN A 346 -7.37 -3.92 -36.76
N VAL A 347 -7.78 -2.73 -37.19
CA VAL A 347 -8.65 -1.85 -36.42
C VAL A 347 -10.00 -1.78 -37.12
N SER A 348 -11.02 -2.38 -36.52
CA SER A 348 -12.37 -2.41 -37.08
C SER A 348 -13.01 -1.02 -37.08
N GLY A 349 -14.00 -0.79 -37.96
CA GLY A 349 -14.87 0.38 -37.89
C GLY A 349 -15.48 0.54 -36.49
N PHE A 350 -15.66 1.77 -36.01
CA PHE A 350 -16.29 2.07 -34.71
C PHE A 350 -15.63 1.40 -33.49
N SER A 351 -14.35 1.04 -33.57
CA SER A 351 -13.60 0.49 -32.42
C SER A 351 -13.48 1.49 -31.27
N PHE A 352 -13.43 2.79 -31.62
CA PHE A 352 -13.31 3.94 -30.71
C PHE A 352 -14.61 4.75 -30.58
N ASP A 353 -15.73 4.13 -30.91
CA ASP A 353 -17.04 4.77 -30.80
C ASP A 353 -17.27 5.31 -29.39
N THR A 354 -17.96 6.45 -29.27
CA THR A 354 -18.27 7.16 -28.00
C THR A 354 -17.11 7.81 -27.24
N LEU A 355 -15.86 7.73 -27.73
CA LEU A 355 -14.67 8.28 -27.06
C LEU A 355 -14.48 9.81 -27.23
N HIS A 356 -15.57 10.58 -27.19
CA HIS A 356 -15.60 12.02 -27.53
C HIS A 356 -14.76 12.94 -26.62
N ARG A 357 -14.26 12.41 -25.48
CA ARG A 357 -13.43 13.16 -24.52
C ARG A 357 -11.96 12.75 -24.57
N LEU A 358 -11.59 11.85 -25.47
CA LEU A 358 -10.24 11.30 -25.53
C LEU A 358 -9.24 12.40 -25.90
N LYS A 359 -8.26 12.62 -25.03
CA LYS A 359 -7.20 13.62 -25.23
C LYS A 359 -5.89 13.02 -25.71
N LYS A 360 -5.70 11.71 -25.48
CA LYS A 360 -4.50 11.01 -25.88
C LYS A 360 -4.80 9.57 -26.28
N LEU A 361 -4.48 9.26 -27.53
CA LEU A 361 -4.52 7.92 -28.08
C LEU A 361 -3.11 7.52 -28.50
N THR A 362 -2.65 6.35 -28.08
CA THR A 362 -1.39 5.78 -28.57
C THR A 362 -1.68 4.41 -29.15
N ILE A 363 -1.59 4.27 -30.47
CA ILE A 363 -1.70 2.99 -31.18
C ILE A 363 -0.40 2.85 -31.97
N ALA A 364 0.56 2.14 -31.38
CA ALA A 364 1.79 1.76 -32.04
C ALA A 364 1.83 0.23 -32.03
N SER A 365 1.76 -0.40 -33.20
CA SER A 365 1.81 -1.84 -33.34
C SER A 365 3.20 -2.28 -33.79
N ARG A 366 3.62 -3.47 -33.36
CA ARG A 366 4.80 -4.19 -33.85
C ARG A 366 4.57 -4.77 -35.25
N LYS A 367 3.33 -4.73 -35.75
CA LYS A 367 2.92 -5.20 -37.08
C LYS A 367 2.27 -4.06 -37.88
N PRO A 368 2.27 -4.13 -39.23
CA PRO A 368 1.54 -3.17 -40.06
C PRO A 368 0.04 -3.20 -39.75
N ILE A 369 -0.56 -2.02 -39.55
CA ILE A 369 -1.97 -1.88 -39.18
C ILE A 369 -2.82 -1.63 -40.43
N LYS A 370 -3.88 -2.43 -40.61
CA LYS A 370 -4.99 -2.18 -41.52
C LYS A 370 -6.10 -1.47 -40.75
N ILE A 371 -6.50 -0.31 -41.26
CA ILE A 371 -7.52 0.54 -40.64
C ILE A 371 -8.76 0.48 -41.52
N HIS A 372 -9.86 -0.02 -40.96
CA HIS A 372 -11.13 -0.08 -41.66
C HIS A 372 -11.82 1.30 -41.69
N GLU A 373 -12.77 1.47 -42.62
CA GLU A 373 -13.60 2.66 -42.68
C GLU A 373 -14.30 2.92 -41.34
N ASN A 374 -14.39 4.19 -40.94
CA ASN A 374 -14.97 4.64 -39.66
C ASN A 374 -14.26 4.11 -38.39
N ALA A 375 -13.03 3.57 -38.49
CA ALA A 375 -12.29 3.08 -37.33
C ALA A 375 -12.12 4.11 -36.22
N PHE A 376 -11.86 5.38 -36.58
CA PHE A 376 -11.63 6.50 -35.67
C PHE A 376 -12.87 7.38 -35.43
N CYS A 377 -14.06 6.90 -35.80
CA CYS A 377 -15.30 7.58 -35.43
C CYS A 377 -15.42 7.70 -33.91
N GLY A 378 -15.87 8.85 -33.41
CA GLY A 378 -16.00 9.14 -31.98
C GLY A 378 -14.76 9.77 -31.33
N LEU A 379 -13.71 10.08 -32.10
CA LEU A 379 -12.47 10.72 -31.60
C LEU A 379 -12.41 12.24 -31.84
N ASP A 380 -13.55 12.92 -31.75
CA ASP A 380 -13.70 14.32 -32.16
C ASP A 380 -12.67 15.25 -31.49
N SER A 381 -12.39 15.04 -30.21
CA SER A 381 -11.45 15.84 -29.41
C SER A 381 -9.96 15.62 -29.70
N LEU A 382 -9.57 14.66 -30.54
CA LEU A 382 -8.18 14.44 -30.96
C LEU A 382 -7.84 15.13 -32.29
N MET A 383 -8.86 15.64 -32.99
CA MET A 383 -8.71 16.28 -34.29
C MET A 383 -8.64 17.81 -34.20
N GLU A 384 -8.89 18.37 -33.01
CA GLU A 384 -8.63 19.75 -32.61
C GLU A 384 -7.21 19.90 -32.05
#